data_AF-A0AAP5YFH4-F1
#
_entry.id   AF-A0AAP5YFH4-F1
#
_cell.length_a   1.000
_cell.length_b   1.000
_cell.length_c   1.000
_cell.angle_alpha   90.00
_cell.angle_beta   90.00
_cell.angle_gamma   90.00
#
_symmetry.space_group_name_H-M   'P 1'
#
loop_
_entity.id
_entity.type
_entity.pdbx_description
1 polymer ?
#
loop_
_entity_poly.entity_id
_entity_poly.type
_entity_poly.pdbx_seq_one_letter_code
_entity_poly.pdbx_strand_id
1 'polypeptide(L)' 'DELIVYLAPKLMGSDGRGLIGALGLTEMAQVIDLNITDVRMVGRDIRITATLVRKEI' A
#
# COMPACT_ATOMS: atom_id res chain seq x y z
N ASP A 1 6.83 2.84 -12.80
CA ASP A 1 7.22 2.67 -11.39
C ASP A 1 6.25 1.74 -10.68
N GLU A 2 6.75 0.96 -9.71
CA GLU A 2 6.01 -0.08 -8.97
C GLU A 2 6.19 0.09 -7.45
N LEU A 3 5.14 -0.24 -6.67
CA LEU A 3 5.15 -0.36 -5.22
C LEU A 3 5.12 -1.84 -4.84
N ILE A 4 6.04 -2.28 -3.97
CA ILE A 4 6.08 -3.64 -3.44
C ILE A 4 5.94 -3.59 -1.92
N VAL A 5 4.87 -4.18 -1.38
CA VAL A 5 4.57 -4.23 0.06
C VAL A 5 4.68 -5.67 0.56
N TYR A 6 5.34 -5.86 1.70
CA TYR A 6 5.36 -7.12 2.44
C TYR A 6 4.59 -6.96 3.76
N LEU A 7 3.58 -7.78 3.96
CA LEU A 7 2.72 -7.78 5.12
C LEU A 7 2.89 -9.07 5.93
N ALA A 8 3.43 -8.95 7.14
CA ALA A 8 3.53 -10.06 8.07
C ALA A 8 2.17 -10.35 8.75
N PRO A 9 1.89 -11.60 9.16
CA PRO A 9 0.67 -11.97 9.87
C PRO A 9 0.75 -11.55 11.35
N LYS A 10 0.79 -10.24 11.60
CA LYS A 10 0.94 -9.64 12.95
C LYS A 10 0.08 -8.38 13.07
N LEU A 11 -0.39 -8.11 14.29
CA LEU A 11 -1.11 -6.89 14.64
C LEU A 11 -0.28 -6.11 15.65
N MET A 12 -0.01 -4.83 15.35
CA MET A 12 0.78 -3.94 16.22
C MET A 12 -0.06 -2.86 16.92
N GLY A 13 -1.34 -2.74 16.57
CA GLY A 13 -2.20 -1.66 17.05
C GLY A 13 -1.92 -0.32 16.36
N SER A 14 -2.75 0.68 16.67
CA SER A 14 -2.66 2.04 16.11
C SER A 14 -1.42 2.81 16.58
N ASP A 15 -0.85 2.42 17.71
CA ASP A 15 0.32 3.08 18.30
C ASP A 15 1.63 2.69 17.61
N GLY A 16 1.58 1.68 16.74
CA GLY A 16 2.67 1.32 15.85
C GLY A 16 2.90 2.38 14.77
N ARG A 17 4.09 2.34 14.14
CA ARG A 17 4.39 3.22 13.00
C ARG A 17 3.58 2.78 11.78
N GLY A 18 2.82 3.71 11.20
CA GLY A 18 2.09 3.48 9.94
C GLY A 18 3.00 3.06 8.80
N LEU A 19 2.48 2.24 7.88
CA LEU A 19 3.20 1.76 6.69
C LEU A 19 3.65 2.92 5.79
N ILE A 20 2.81 3.96 5.69
CA ILE A 20 3.05 5.17 4.93
C ILE A 20 3.11 6.34 5.91
N GLY A 21 4.08 7.23 5.71
CA GLY A 21 4.19 8.47 6.47
C GLY A 21 3.11 9.49 6.10
N ALA A 22 3.26 10.72 6.58
CA ALA A 22 2.34 11.80 6.24
C ALA A 22 2.40 12.13 4.74
N LEU A 23 1.29 11.92 4.03
CA LEU A 23 1.11 12.36 2.63
C LEU A 23 0.34 13.68 2.52
N GLY A 24 -0.23 14.19 3.62
CA GLY A 24 -1.02 15.42 3.63
C GLY A 24 -2.36 15.33 2.89
N LEU A 25 -2.85 14.12 2.60
CA LEU A 25 -4.13 13.90 1.94
C LEU A 25 -5.25 13.99 2.98
N THR A 26 -6.20 14.89 2.75
CA THR A 26 -7.33 15.15 3.66
C THR A 26 -8.67 14.70 3.08
N GLU A 27 -8.74 14.46 1.77
CA GLU A 27 -9.97 14.11 1.05
C GLU A 27 -9.77 12.91 0.11
N MET A 28 -10.84 12.14 -0.12
CA MET A 28 -10.78 10.96 -1.00
C MET A 28 -10.47 11.27 -2.46
N ALA A 29 -10.81 12.46 -2.95
CA ALA A 29 -10.43 12.86 -4.31
C ALA A 29 -8.90 12.96 -4.49
N GLN A 30 -8.15 13.19 -3.41
CA GLN A 30 -6.71 13.40 -3.41
C GLN A 30 -5.91 12.09 -3.33
N VAL A 31 -6.56 10.94 -3.11
CA VAL A 31 -5.84 9.67 -2.94
C VAL A 31 -5.07 9.27 -4.19
N ILE A 32 -3.95 8.59 -3.94
CA ILE A 32 -3.15 7.95 -4.97
C ILE A 32 -3.76 6.58 -5.24
N ASP A 33 -4.40 6.44 -6.41
CA ASP A 33 -4.98 5.18 -6.83
C ASP A 33 -3.90 4.20 -7.27
N LEU A 34 -4.02 2.96 -6.80
CA LEU A 34 -3.10 1.88 -7.09
C LEU A 34 -3.83 0.74 -7.80
N ASN A 35 -3.21 0.20 -8.84
CA ASN A 35 -3.62 -1.04 -9.49
C ASN A 35 -2.76 -2.18 -8.95
N ILE A 36 -3.36 -3.13 -8.24
CA ILE A 36 -2.64 -4.32 -7.76
C ILE A 36 -2.35 -5.23 -8.97
N THR A 37 -1.08 -5.58 -9.16
CA THR A 37 -0.61 -6.40 -10.29
C THR A 37 -0.24 -7.83 -9.89
N ASP A 38 0.14 -8.07 -8.63
CA ASP A 38 0.48 -9.39 -8.09
C ASP A 38 0.18 -9.46 -6.59
N VAL A 39 -0.35 -10.60 -6.14
CA VAL A 39 -0.50 -10.94 -4.72
C VAL A 39 -0.06 -12.38 -4.52
N ARG A 40 0.90 -12.60 -3.63
CA ARG A 40 1.39 -13.95 -3.34
C ARG A 40 1.93 -14.10 -1.92
N MET A 41 1.99 -15.34 -1.45
CA MET A 41 2.68 -15.69 -0.20
C MET A 41 4.20 -15.71 -0.40
N VAL A 42 4.94 -15.21 0.59
CA VAL A 42 6.40 -15.36 0.71
C VAL A 42 6.69 -15.90 2.11
N GLY A 43 6.85 -17.22 2.22
CA GLY A 43 6.85 -17.90 3.50
C GLY A 43 5.48 -17.73 4.19
N ARG A 44 5.46 -17.04 5.34
CA ARG A 44 4.24 -16.76 6.10
C ARG A 44 3.64 -15.36 5.84
N ASP A 45 4.34 -14.55 5.06
CA ASP A 45 3.98 -13.15 4.80
C ASP A 45 3.28 -13.04 3.43
N ILE A 46 2.52 -11.97 3.23
CA ILE A 46 1.90 -11.63 1.94
C ILE A 46 2.76 -10.56 1.26
N ARG A 47 3.07 -10.76 -0.02
CA ARG A 47 3.65 -9.74 -0.89
C ARG A 47 2.60 -9.23 -1.87
N ILE A 48 2.45 -7.92 -1.93
CA ILE A 48 1.59 -7.20 -2.87
C ILE A 48 2.48 -6.34 -3.77
N THR A 49 2.36 -6.48 -5.09
CA THR A 49 2.93 -5.54 -6.06
C THR A 49 1.80 -4.72 -6.67
N ALA A 50 1.99 -3.41 -6.80
CA ALA A 50 1.02 -2.51 -7.40
C ALA A 50 1.69 -1.42 -8.25
N THR A 51 0.97 -0.89 -9.23
CA THR A 51 1.37 0.25 -10.06
C THR A 51 0.47 1.45 -9.79
N LEU A 52 0.95 2.66 -10.08
CA LEU A 52 0.13 3.88 -10.01
C LEU A 52 -0.92 3.89 -11.13
N VAL A 53 -2.17 4.16 -10.77
CA VAL A 53 -3.19 4.52 -11.76
C VAL A 53 -2.98 5.99 -12.15
N ARG A 54 -2.76 6.24 -13.44
CA ARG A 54 -2.68 7.62 -13.94
C ARG A 54 -4.09 8.17 -14.08
N LYS A 55 -4.41 9.23 -13.34
CA LYS A 55 -5.62 10.04 -13.59
C LYS A 55 -5.37 10.81 -14.89
N GLU A 56 -6.21 10.59 -15.90
CA GLU A 56 -6.25 11.45 -17.07
C GLU A 56 -6.77 12.83 -16.63
N ILE A 57 -6.14 13.90 -17.13
CA ILE A 57 -6.45 15.30 -16.82
C ILE A 57 -7.67 15.73 -17.62
#